data_AF-A0A5C8VLF0-F1
#
_entry.id   AF-A0A5C8VLF0-F1
#
_cell.length_a   1.000
_cell.length_b   1.000
_cell.length_c   1.000
_cell.angle_alpha   90.00
_cell.angle_beta   90.00
_cell.angle_gamma   90.00
#
_symmetry.space_group_name_H-M   'P 1'
#
loop_
_entity.id
_entity.type
_entity.pdbx_description
1 polymer ?
#
loop_
_entity_poly.entity_id
_entity_poly.type
_entity_poly.pdbx_seq_one_letter_code
_entity_poly.pdbx_strand_id
1 'polypeptide(L)'
;MNDAVYDLTLERIALIRRMVVAWNGAEPGAPMIHPEAPYGSHDRDGDIANVTGDDDGAEEEHRALEDGIAVFSQNAKLKPGRYQYHNPLAKLDCAAITDVFRDAATGETPEHITFAVTDAHLALIPQLNHVWDAGHGVPRIDLDRPYGGTGPYTLAMGRHIGGATDEHSLARLHREMQPAFQIFLRYADLGPGLFRRNAASVWEPA
;
A
#
# COMPACT_ATOMS: atom_id res chain seq x y z
N MET A 1 20.20 0.33 -17.69
CA MET A 1 19.31 0.61 -16.54
C MET A 1 18.64 1.93 -16.88
N ASN A 2 17.33 1.91 -17.11
CA ASN A 2 16.60 3.14 -17.44
C ASN A 2 16.51 4.01 -16.18
N ASP A 3 17.03 5.23 -16.28
CA ASP A 3 16.67 6.34 -15.40
C ASP A 3 15.18 6.60 -15.59
N ALA A 4 14.33 5.89 -14.86
CA ALA A 4 12.90 6.17 -14.84
C ALA A 4 12.69 7.46 -14.05
N VAL A 5 11.86 8.36 -14.59
CA VAL A 5 11.44 9.59 -13.95
C VAL A 5 9.93 9.52 -13.74
N TYR A 6 9.48 9.92 -12.56
CA TYR A 6 8.08 9.97 -12.20
C TYR A 6 7.70 11.37 -11.70
N ASP A 7 6.65 11.94 -12.26
CA ASP A 7 6.06 13.18 -11.79
C ASP A 7 4.92 12.89 -10.83
N LEU A 8 5.15 13.11 -9.54
CA LEU A 8 4.13 12.98 -8.51
C LEU A 8 3.35 14.29 -8.43
N THR A 9 2.17 14.33 -9.04
CA THR A 9 1.29 15.50 -9.02
C THR A 9 0.39 15.52 -7.77
N LEU A 10 -0.32 16.64 -7.56
CA LEU A 10 -1.30 16.75 -6.48
C LEU A 10 -2.48 15.78 -6.66
N GLU A 11 -2.90 15.58 -7.90
CA GLU A 11 -3.97 14.67 -8.30
C GLU A 11 -3.58 13.23 -7.98
N ARG A 12 -2.34 12.82 -8.31
CA ARG A 12 -1.81 11.49 -8.00
C ARG A 12 -1.69 11.26 -6.50
N ILE A 13 -1.26 12.26 -5.73
CA ILE A 13 -1.28 12.19 -4.26
C ILE A 13 -2.71 12.02 -3.74
N ALA A 14 -3.68 12.74 -4.30
CA ALA A 14 -5.08 12.63 -3.93
C ALA A 14 -5.67 11.24 -4.25
N LEU A 15 -5.30 10.64 -5.39
CA LEU A 15 -5.68 9.27 -5.75
C LEU A 15 -5.06 8.24 -4.79
N ILE A 16 -3.75 8.35 -4.50
CA ILE A 16 -3.06 7.47 -3.54
C ILE A 16 -3.76 7.52 -2.17
N ARG A 17 -4.16 8.70 -1.70
CA ARG A 17 -4.87 8.89 -0.42
C ARG A 17 -6.26 8.27 -0.38
N ARG A 18 -6.89 8.04 -1.53
CA ARG A 18 -8.19 7.36 -1.68
C ARG A 18 -8.05 5.85 -1.80
N MET A 19 -6.84 5.33 -1.97
CA MET A 19 -6.66 3.92 -2.21
C MET A 19 -7.13 3.05 -1.04
N VAL A 20 -7.76 1.94 -1.40
CA VAL A 20 -8.25 0.93 -0.47
C VAL A 20 -7.24 -0.19 -0.38
N VAL A 21 -6.67 -0.38 0.82
CA VAL A 21 -5.72 -1.46 1.09
C VAL A 21 -6.43 -2.65 1.71
N ALA A 22 -6.42 -3.77 1.00
CA ALA A 22 -6.88 -5.07 1.46
C ALA A 22 -5.69 -6.01 1.77
N TRP A 23 -6.01 -7.21 2.25
CA TRP A 23 -5.03 -8.29 2.43
C TRP A 23 -5.22 -9.37 1.37
N ASN A 24 -4.14 -9.69 0.68
CA ASN A 24 -4.06 -10.87 -0.17
C ASN A 24 -3.90 -12.11 0.73
N GLY A 25 -4.86 -13.04 0.67
CA GLY A 25 -4.89 -14.23 1.52
C GLY A 25 -3.96 -15.37 1.09
N ALA A 26 -3.24 -15.26 -0.03
CA ALA A 26 -2.29 -16.28 -0.46
C ALA A 26 -1.03 -16.27 0.44
N GLU A 27 -0.73 -17.39 1.10
CA GLU A 27 0.39 -17.52 2.05
C GLU A 27 1.75 -17.05 1.46
N PRO A 28 2.52 -16.19 2.16
CA PRO A 28 2.33 -15.71 3.55
C PRO A 28 1.33 -14.54 3.71
N GLY A 29 0.78 -14.06 2.59
CA GLY A 29 -0.09 -12.90 2.47
C GLY A 29 0.71 -11.61 2.22
N ALA A 30 0.01 -10.55 1.83
CA ALA A 30 0.57 -9.20 1.80
C ALA A 30 -0.54 -8.14 1.63
N PRO A 31 -0.26 -6.86 1.95
CA PRO A 31 -1.13 -5.78 1.54
C PRO A 31 -1.28 -5.72 0.01
N MET A 32 -2.47 -5.37 -0.47
CA MET A 32 -2.73 -5.09 -1.88
C MET A 32 -3.77 -3.99 -2.04
N ILE A 33 -3.80 -3.31 -3.18
CA ILE A 33 -4.92 -2.42 -3.50
C ILE A 33 -6.14 -3.28 -3.86
N HIS A 34 -7.32 -2.89 -3.38
CA HIS A 34 -8.55 -3.62 -3.67
C HIS A 34 -8.78 -3.69 -5.19
N PRO A 35 -8.93 -4.89 -5.78
CA PRO A 35 -8.96 -5.06 -7.23
C PRO A 35 -10.21 -4.46 -7.87
N GLU A 36 -11.37 -4.66 -7.25
CA GLU A 36 -12.66 -4.18 -7.79
C GLU A 36 -13.04 -2.77 -7.31
N ALA A 37 -12.41 -2.27 -6.25
CA ALA A 37 -12.72 -0.98 -5.65
C ALA A 37 -11.46 -0.23 -5.20
N PRO A 38 -10.49 0.00 -6.11
CA PRO A 38 -9.18 0.54 -5.75
C PRO A 38 -9.27 1.89 -5.05
N TYR A 39 -10.31 2.69 -5.32
CA TYR A 39 -10.54 4.01 -4.73
C TYR A 39 -11.80 4.09 -3.85
N GLY A 40 -12.39 2.95 -3.50
CA GLY A 40 -13.54 2.86 -2.58
C GLY A 40 -14.90 2.65 -3.25
N SER A 41 -14.96 2.56 -4.57
CA SER A 41 -16.17 2.19 -5.32
C SER A 41 -15.83 1.29 -6.51
N HIS A 42 -16.83 0.60 -7.07
CA HIS A 42 -16.67 -0.19 -8.30
C HIS A 42 -16.53 0.67 -9.57
N ASP A 43 -16.70 2.00 -9.46
CA ASP A 43 -16.55 2.95 -10.55
C ASP A 43 -15.16 3.60 -10.49
N ARG A 44 -14.14 2.81 -10.84
CA ARG A 44 -12.73 3.24 -10.82
C ARG A 44 -12.52 4.50 -11.66
N ASP A 45 -13.05 4.52 -12.87
CA ASP A 45 -12.80 5.60 -13.83
C ASP A 45 -13.51 6.88 -13.37
N GLY A 46 -14.74 6.79 -12.85
CA GLY A 46 -15.43 7.90 -12.21
C GLY A 46 -14.69 8.43 -10.97
N ASP A 47 -14.14 7.55 -10.14
CA ASP A 47 -13.32 7.95 -8.97
C ASP A 47 -12.06 8.72 -9.38
N ILE A 48 -11.42 8.32 -10.49
CA ILE A 48 -10.26 9.02 -11.05
C ILE A 48 -10.68 10.37 -11.63
N ALA A 49 -11.71 10.40 -12.48
CA ALA A 49 -12.24 11.61 -13.10
C ALA A 49 -12.67 12.66 -12.05
N ASN A 50 -13.20 12.21 -10.90
CA ASN A 50 -13.54 13.07 -9.77
C ASN A 50 -12.34 13.77 -9.12
N VAL A 51 -11.11 13.33 -9.40
CA VAL A 51 -9.86 13.94 -8.93
C VAL A 51 -9.17 14.71 -10.04
N THR A 52 -9.04 14.11 -11.22
CA THR A 52 -8.28 14.65 -12.36
C THR A 52 -9.08 15.66 -13.17
N GLY A 53 -10.41 15.58 -13.13
CA GLY A 53 -11.31 16.32 -14.01
C GLY A 53 -11.36 15.77 -15.45
N ASP A 54 -10.79 14.59 -15.70
CA ASP A 54 -10.65 13.95 -17.01
C ASP A 54 -10.91 12.45 -16.89
N ASP A 55 -11.87 11.94 -17.67
CA ASP A 55 -12.26 10.52 -17.74
C ASP A 55 -11.56 9.76 -18.88
N ASP A 56 -11.05 10.44 -19.90
CA ASP A 56 -10.41 9.79 -21.07
C ASP A 56 -9.05 9.16 -20.71
N GLY A 57 -8.36 9.69 -19.69
CA GLY A 57 -7.04 9.24 -19.23
C GLY A 57 -7.03 8.26 -18.05
N ALA A 58 -8.17 7.74 -17.61
CA ALA A 58 -8.29 7.01 -16.35
C ALA A 58 -7.38 5.77 -16.24
N GLU A 59 -7.26 4.97 -17.30
CA GLU A 59 -6.41 3.78 -17.31
C GLU A 59 -4.92 4.14 -17.23
N GLU A 60 -4.48 5.18 -17.94
CA GLU A 60 -3.10 5.66 -17.90
C GLU A 60 -2.75 6.17 -16.51
N GLU A 61 -3.62 6.98 -15.90
CA GLU A 61 -3.44 7.47 -14.54
C GLU A 61 -3.43 6.32 -13.53
N HIS A 62 -4.33 5.35 -13.65
CA HIS A 62 -4.33 4.18 -12.77
C HIS A 62 -3.03 3.37 -12.90
N ARG A 63 -2.56 3.13 -14.12
CA ARG A 63 -1.33 2.39 -14.38
C ARG A 63 -0.10 3.12 -13.84
N ALA A 64 -0.06 4.45 -13.94
CA ALA A 64 1.02 5.28 -13.42
C ALA A 64 1.18 5.16 -11.90
N LEU A 65 0.09 4.86 -11.16
CA LEU A 65 0.14 4.75 -9.71
C LEU A 65 0.91 3.52 -9.19
N GLU A 66 1.35 2.57 -10.03
CA GLU A 66 2.35 1.57 -9.59
C GLU A 66 3.62 2.26 -9.08
N ASP A 67 4.22 3.10 -9.93
CA ASP A 67 5.41 3.87 -9.56
C ASP A 67 5.05 4.95 -8.53
N GLY A 68 3.85 5.53 -8.62
CA GLY A 68 3.35 6.52 -7.65
C GLY A 68 3.30 6.03 -6.21
N ILE A 69 2.77 4.82 -5.99
CA ILE A 69 2.73 4.22 -4.65
C ILE A 69 4.16 3.89 -4.18
N ALA A 70 5.04 3.41 -5.06
CA ALA A 70 6.43 3.14 -4.70
C ALA A 70 7.17 4.42 -4.28
N VAL A 71 7.04 5.50 -5.06
CA VAL A 71 7.54 6.84 -4.73
C VAL A 71 7.00 7.29 -3.38
N PHE A 72 5.69 7.21 -3.17
CA PHE A 72 5.04 7.66 -1.94
C PHE A 72 5.50 6.85 -0.72
N SER A 73 5.57 5.52 -0.84
CA SER A 73 6.01 4.63 0.24
C SER A 73 7.47 4.87 0.65
N GLN A 74 8.33 5.21 -0.31
CA GLN A 74 9.76 5.46 -0.06
C GLN A 74 10.06 6.86 0.46
N ASN A 75 9.24 7.86 0.10
CA ASN A 75 9.57 9.27 0.34
C ASN A 75 8.66 9.97 1.36
N ALA A 76 7.39 9.55 1.48
CA ALA A 76 6.45 10.19 2.40
C ALA A 76 6.83 9.95 3.85
N LYS A 77 6.42 10.86 4.73
CA LYS A 77 6.71 10.80 6.17
C LYS A 77 5.43 10.76 6.97
N LEU A 78 5.36 9.78 7.86
CA LEU A 78 4.34 9.65 8.89
C LEU A 78 5.04 9.56 10.25
N LYS A 79 4.45 10.16 11.28
CA LYS A 79 4.95 9.99 12.65
C LYS A 79 4.38 8.69 13.24
N PRO A 80 5.10 7.98 14.13
CA PRO A 80 4.48 6.93 14.91
C PRO A 80 3.37 7.51 15.77
N GLY A 81 2.30 6.75 16.01
CA GLY A 81 1.15 7.26 16.74
C GLY A 81 -0.09 6.40 16.60
N ARG A 82 -1.13 6.79 17.34
CA ARG A 82 -2.45 6.16 17.29
C ARG A 82 -3.32 6.91 16.27
N TYR A 83 -3.72 6.21 15.22
CA TYR A 83 -4.53 6.73 14.13
C TYR A 83 -5.91 6.10 14.14
N GLN A 84 -6.88 6.83 13.60
CA GLN A 84 -8.23 6.34 13.37
C GLN A 84 -8.60 6.55 11.91
N TYR A 85 -9.29 5.59 11.30
CA TYR A 85 -9.84 5.75 9.97
C TYR A 85 -11.14 4.98 9.82
N HIS A 86 -12.03 5.46 8.95
CA HIS A 86 -13.17 4.69 8.48
C HIS A 86 -12.67 3.61 7.53
N ASN A 87 -12.93 2.35 7.85
CA ASN A 87 -12.50 1.20 7.08
C ASN A 87 -13.29 1.11 5.77
N PRO A 88 -12.65 1.36 4.60
CA PRO A 88 -13.35 1.27 3.33
C PRO A 88 -13.89 -0.14 3.04
N LEU A 89 -13.24 -1.19 3.58
CA LEU A 89 -13.63 -2.58 3.35
C LEU A 89 -14.96 -2.97 4.01
N ALA A 90 -15.45 -2.21 4.99
CA ALA A 90 -16.71 -2.51 5.67
C ALA A 90 -17.95 -2.43 4.75
N LYS A 91 -17.84 -1.73 3.62
CA LYS A 91 -18.94 -1.52 2.66
C LYS A 91 -18.74 -2.27 1.34
N LEU A 92 -17.65 -3.02 1.23
CA LEU A 92 -17.26 -3.71 0.02
C LEU A 92 -17.43 -5.21 0.20
N ASP A 93 -17.77 -5.90 -0.88
CA ASP A 93 -17.72 -7.36 -0.87
C ASP A 93 -16.24 -7.78 -0.81
N CYS A 94 -15.89 -8.60 0.16
CA CYS A 94 -14.54 -9.14 0.31
C CYS A 94 -14.55 -10.66 0.06
N ALA A 95 -15.40 -11.17 -0.84
CA ALA A 95 -15.37 -12.59 -1.19
C ALA A 95 -14.02 -13.02 -1.82
N ALA A 96 -13.36 -12.12 -2.57
CA ALA A 96 -12.11 -12.40 -3.29
C ALA A 96 -10.84 -11.89 -2.59
N ILE A 97 -10.97 -11.07 -1.55
CA ILE A 97 -9.87 -10.43 -0.82
C ILE A 97 -10.16 -10.45 0.68
N THR A 98 -9.16 -10.27 1.53
CA THR A 98 -9.39 -10.34 2.98
C THR A 98 -9.16 -9.00 3.66
N ASP A 99 -9.67 -8.89 4.89
CA ASP A 99 -9.33 -7.82 5.82
C ASP A 99 -8.77 -8.50 7.08
N VAL A 100 -7.60 -8.08 7.54
CA VAL A 100 -6.97 -8.62 8.76
C VAL A 100 -7.82 -8.40 10.01
N PHE A 101 -8.78 -7.47 9.97
CA PHE A 101 -9.73 -7.25 11.05
C PHE A 101 -11.07 -7.97 10.87
N ARG A 102 -11.25 -8.72 9.79
CA ARG A 102 -12.49 -9.47 9.56
C ARG A 102 -12.66 -10.50 10.66
N ASP A 103 -13.81 -10.45 11.32
CA ASP A 103 -14.17 -11.44 12.32
C ASP A 103 -14.44 -12.78 11.63
N ALA A 104 -13.74 -13.83 12.05
CA ALA A 104 -13.84 -15.15 11.42
C ALA A 104 -15.17 -15.86 11.71
N ALA A 105 -15.88 -15.48 12.79
CA ALA A 105 -17.13 -16.08 13.20
C ALA A 105 -18.35 -15.41 12.54
N THR A 106 -18.34 -14.08 12.43
CA THR A 106 -19.45 -13.32 11.80
C THR A 106 -19.19 -13.01 10.33
N GLY A 107 -17.93 -13.03 9.90
CA GLY A 107 -17.52 -12.57 8.57
C GLY A 107 -17.56 -11.05 8.43
N GLU A 108 -17.84 -10.29 9.50
CA GLU A 108 -17.98 -8.84 9.45
C GLU A 108 -16.62 -8.14 9.58
N THR A 109 -16.51 -7.00 8.89
CA THR A 109 -15.36 -6.09 9.01
C THR A 109 -15.81 -4.85 9.80
N PRO A 110 -15.04 -4.39 10.80
CA PRO A 110 -15.39 -3.19 11.55
C PRO A 110 -15.33 -1.92 10.68
N GLU A 111 -16.33 -1.05 10.80
CA GLU A 111 -16.41 0.22 10.07
C GLU A 111 -15.35 1.24 10.49
N HIS A 112 -14.87 1.17 11.74
CA HIS A 112 -13.92 2.12 12.30
C HIS A 112 -12.74 1.38 12.89
N ILE A 113 -11.54 1.69 12.41
CA ILE A 113 -10.30 1.12 12.92
C ILE A 113 -9.57 2.15 13.74
N THR A 114 -9.07 1.72 14.89
CA THR A 114 -8.07 2.45 15.66
C THR A 114 -6.81 1.61 15.76
N PHE A 115 -5.70 2.11 15.23
CA PHE A 115 -4.47 1.33 15.09
C PHE A 115 -3.25 2.16 15.50
N ALA A 116 -2.26 1.51 16.12
CA ALA A 116 -1.01 2.14 16.55
C ALA A 116 0.08 1.86 15.52
N VAL A 117 0.43 2.87 14.73
CA VAL A 117 1.58 2.81 13.83
C VAL A 117 2.85 3.00 14.66
N THR A 118 3.74 2.02 14.60
CA THR A 118 5.03 2.01 15.33
C THR A 118 6.19 2.30 14.38
N ASP A 119 7.37 2.58 14.93
CA ASP A 119 8.59 2.76 14.14
C ASP A 119 8.95 1.52 13.31
N ALA A 120 8.61 0.31 13.79
CA ALA A 120 8.83 -0.92 13.04
C ALA A 120 7.98 -0.97 11.75
N HIS A 121 6.73 -0.50 11.80
CA HIS A 121 5.90 -0.38 10.61
C HIS A 121 6.52 0.63 9.63
N LEU A 122 6.91 1.80 10.13
CA LEU A 122 7.49 2.87 9.31
C LEU A 122 8.84 2.49 8.70
N ALA A 123 9.61 1.62 9.34
CA ALA A 123 10.84 1.07 8.78
C ALA A 123 10.59 0.09 7.64
N LEU A 124 9.44 -0.61 7.65
CA LEU A 124 9.07 -1.60 6.63
C LEU A 124 8.34 -1.02 5.42
N ILE A 125 7.55 0.05 5.58
CA ILE A 125 6.78 0.65 4.47
C ILE A 125 7.66 1.03 3.27
N PRO A 126 8.81 1.70 3.44
CA PRO A 126 9.71 2.01 2.32
C PRO A 126 10.29 0.78 1.61
N GLN A 127 10.22 -0.39 2.24
CA GLN A 127 10.80 -1.65 1.74
C GLN A 127 9.76 -2.53 1.05
N LEU A 128 8.48 -2.12 1.06
CA LEU A 128 7.42 -2.84 0.39
C LEU A 128 7.76 -2.98 -1.11
N ASN A 129 7.78 -4.23 -1.58
CA ASN A 129 8.13 -4.55 -2.96
C ASN A 129 6.89 -4.45 -3.84
N HIS A 130 6.64 -3.26 -4.37
CA HIS A 130 5.49 -2.98 -5.23
C HIS A 130 5.65 -3.63 -6.61
N VAL A 131 4.57 -4.28 -7.07
CA VAL A 131 4.47 -4.87 -8.40
C VAL A 131 3.07 -4.68 -8.96
N TRP A 132 2.95 -4.62 -10.28
CA TRP A 132 1.65 -4.66 -10.97
C TRP A 132 1.06 -6.08 -10.98
N ASP A 133 -0.18 -6.22 -10.51
CA ASP A 133 -0.97 -7.42 -10.73
C ASP A 133 -1.70 -7.32 -12.07
N ALA A 134 -1.15 -7.93 -13.11
CA ALA A 134 -1.78 -7.92 -14.44
C ALA A 134 -3.13 -8.68 -14.48
N GLY A 135 -3.36 -9.63 -13.56
CA GLY A 135 -4.61 -10.40 -13.53
C GLY A 135 -5.77 -9.58 -12.97
N HIS A 136 -5.48 -8.66 -12.05
CA HIS A 136 -6.49 -7.81 -11.42
C HIS A 136 -6.41 -6.33 -11.85
N GLY A 137 -5.37 -5.94 -12.58
CA GLY A 137 -5.18 -4.58 -13.05
C GLY A 137 -4.92 -3.58 -11.94
N VAL A 138 -4.25 -3.97 -10.85
CA VAL A 138 -3.97 -3.09 -9.70
C VAL A 138 -2.55 -3.26 -9.15
N PRO A 139 -1.99 -2.24 -8.48
CA PRO A 139 -0.76 -2.40 -7.71
C PRO A 139 -0.95 -3.34 -6.52
N ARG A 140 0.05 -4.19 -6.26
CA ARG A 140 0.12 -5.05 -5.07
C ARG A 140 1.54 -5.13 -4.54
N ILE A 141 1.70 -5.82 -3.41
CA ILE A 141 3.01 -6.23 -2.91
C ILE A 141 3.35 -7.62 -3.43
N ASP A 142 4.59 -7.83 -3.84
CA ASP A 142 5.13 -9.12 -4.27
C ASP A 142 5.03 -10.15 -3.12
N LEU A 143 4.24 -11.20 -3.30
CA LEU A 143 4.00 -12.22 -2.27
C LEU A 143 5.25 -13.07 -2.00
N ASP A 144 6.09 -13.28 -3.00
CA ASP A 144 7.30 -14.08 -2.84
C ASP A 144 8.37 -13.30 -2.06
N ARG A 145 8.34 -11.95 -2.17
CA ARG A 145 9.35 -11.05 -1.63
C ARG A 145 8.74 -9.72 -1.17
N PRO A 146 7.86 -9.71 -0.15
CA PRO A 146 7.08 -8.52 0.19
C PRO A 146 7.92 -7.36 0.70
N TYR A 147 9.13 -7.64 1.19
CA TYR A 147 10.12 -6.65 1.64
C TYR A 147 11.42 -6.73 0.83
N GLY A 148 11.37 -7.32 -0.37
CA GLY A 148 12.55 -7.59 -1.20
C GLY A 148 13.49 -8.66 -0.62
N GLY A 149 14.72 -8.70 -1.15
CA GLY A 149 15.77 -9.61 -0.70
C GLY A 149 15.65 -11.06 -1.20
N THR A 150 16.53 -11.93 -0.69
CA THR A 150 16.51 -13.37 -0.94
C THR A 150 16.26 -14.12 0.37
N GLY A 151 15.38 -15.12 0.32
CA GLY A 151 15.00 -15.95 1.47
C GLY A 151 13.62 -15.59 2.06
N PRO A 152 13.29 -16.12 3.25
CA PRO A 152 12.01 -15.88 3.92
C PRO A 152 11.77 -14.39 4.20
N TYR A 153 10.53 -13.93 4.08
CA TYR A 153 10.17 -12.52 4.31
C TYR A 153 10.54 -12.03 5.72
N THR A 154 10.47 -12.90 6.73
CA THR A 154 10.84 -12.61 8.12
C THR A 154 12.32 -12.22 8.26
N LEU A 155 13.20 -12.83 7.46
CA LEU A 155 14.62 -12.48 7.43
C LEU A 155 14.84 -11.07 6.84
N ALA A 156 14.10 -10.72 5.79
CA ALA A 156 14.13 -9.37 5.22
C ALA A 156 13.62 -8.34 6.23
N MET A 157 12.47 -8.59 6.87
CA MET A 157 11.93 -7.72 7.92
C MET A 157 12.93 -7.47 9.05
N GLY A 158 13.55 -8.53 9.57
CA GLY A 158 14.53 -8.43 10.67
C GLY A 158 15.73 -7.55 10.34
N ARG A 159 16.18 -7.51 9.07
CA ARG A 159 17.26 -6.62 8.62
C ARG A 159 16.84 -5.15 8.65
N HIS A 160 15.59 -4.84 8.31
CA HIS A 160 15.10 -3.46 8.23
C HIS A 160 14.73 -2.87 9.59
N ILE A 161 14.22 -3.67 10.52
CA ILE A 161 13.80 -3.20 11.85
C ILE A 161 14.93 -3.26 12.90
N GLY A 162 16.12 -3.74 12.53
CA GLY A 162 17.35 -3.59 13.32
C GLY A 162 17.52 -4.54 14.50
N GLY A 163 16.96 -5.77 14.48
CA GLY A 163 17.20 -6.72 15.57
C GLY A 163 16.50 -8.07 15.51
N ALA A 164 16.90 -8.94 16.44
CA ALA A 164 16.31 -10.26 16.64
C ALA A 164 14.89 -10.12 17.22
N THR A 165 13.92 -10.24 16.33
CA THR A 165 12.51 -10.43 16.66
C THR A 165 12.18 -11.89 16.41
N ASP A 166 11.44 -12.53 17.31
CA ASP A 166 11.01 -13.91 17.07
C ASP A 166 10.05 -13.97 15.86
N GLU A 167 9.98 -15.15 15.24
CA GLU A 167 9.21 -15.35 14.01
C GLU A 167 7.71 -15.05 14.19
N HIS A 168 7.15 -15.31 15.37
CA HIS A 168 5.74 -15.04 15.65
C HIS A 168 5.47 -13.53 15.71
N SER A 169 6.34 -12.77 16.38
CA SER A 169 6.28 -11.31 16.40
C SER A 169 6.44 -10.70 15.00
N LEU A 170 7.31 -11.27 14.15
CA LEU A 170 7.45 -10.86 12.75
C LEU A 170 6.21 -11.19 11.92
N ALA A 171 5.63 -12.37 12.08
CA ALA A 171 4.39 -12.75 11.41
C ALA A 171 3.21 -11.86 11.83
N ARG A 172 3.15 -11.45 13.10
CA ARG A 172 2.16 -10.47 13.56
C ARG A 172 2.39 -9.11 12.91
N LEU A 173 3.63 -8.59 12.97
CA LEU A 173 3.99 -7.31 12.36
C LEU A 173 3.72 -7.30 10.84
N HIS A 174 3.91 -8.43 10.17
CA HIS A 174 3.62 -8.58 8.74
C HIS A 174 2.12 -8.41 8.45
N ARG A 175 1.24 -9.07 9.22
CA ARG A 175 -0.23 -8.87 9.10
C ARG A 175 -0.66 -7.45 9.46
N GLU A 176 -0.02 -6.86 10.46
CA GLU A 176 -0.24 -5.47 10.87
C GLU A 176 0.13 -4.45 9.76
N MET A 177 0.83 -4.86 8.69
CA MET A 177 1.12 -3.96 7.58
C MET A 177 -0.10 -3.54 6.77
N GLN A 178 -1.21 -4.29 6.75
CA GLN A 178 -2.43 -3.82 6.05
C GLN A 178 -2.95 -2.50 6.65
N PRO A 179 -3.31 -2.42 7.96
CA PRO A 179 -3.74 -1.16 8.55
C PRO A 179 -2.65 -0.10 8.53
N ALA A 180 -1.40 -0.47 8.80
CA ALA A 180 -0.31 0.50 8.80
C ALA A 180 -0.14 1.16 7.42
N PHE A 181 -0.24 0.38 6.35
CA PHE A 181 -0.15 0.89 4.98
C PHE A 181 -1.38 1.70 4.59
N GLN A 182 -2.60 1.26 4.94
CA GLN A 182 -3.82 2.06 4.74
C GLN A 182 -3.72 3.45 5.41
N ILE A 183 -3.22 3.50 6.64
CA ILE A 183 -3.00 4.74 7.39
C ILE A 183 -1.91 5.57 6.73
N PHE A 184 -0.81 4.96 6.30
CA PHE A 184 0.29 5.65 5.64
C PHE A 184 -0.15 6.32 4.35
N LEU A 185 -0.84 5.61 3.45
CA LEU A 185 -1.34 6.21 2.21
C LEU A 185 -2.27 7.41 2.48
N ARG A 186 -3.06 7.35 3.55
CA ARG A 186 -4.04 8.38 3.89
C ARG A 186 -3.44 9.61 4.58
N TYR A 187 -2.48 9.42 5.47
CA TYR A 187 -2.03 10.45 6.42
C TYR A 187 -0.57 10.86 6.27
N ALA A 188 0.25 10.12 5.52
CA ALA A 188 1.65 10.50 5.32
C ALA A 188 1.75 11.79 4.50
N ASP A 189 2.80 12.56 4.79
CA ASP A 189 3.08 13.83 4.15
C ASP A 189 4.15 13.67 3.06
N LEU A 190 3.79 14.08 1.85
CA LEU A 190 4.67 14.21 0.70
C LEU A 190 4.06 15.26 -0.24
N GLY A 191 4.84 16.25 -0.63
CA GLY A 191 4.44 17.23 -1.64
C GLY A 191 4.65 16.69 -3.06
N PRO A 192 4.09 17.38 -4.08
CA PRO A 192 4.32 17.01 -5.46
C PRO A 192 5.79 17.26 -5.86
N GLY A 193 6.27 16.54 -6.87
CA GLY A 193 7.63 16.70 -7.37
C GLY A 193 8.07 15.59 -8.32
N LEU A 194 9.24 15.82 -8.94
CA LEU A 194 9.90 14.84 -9.79
C LEU A 194 10.76 13.90 -8.96
N PHE A 195 10.66 12.61 -9.25
CA PHE A 195 11.46 11.56 -8.64
C PHE A 195 12.18 10.77 -9.72
N ARG A 196 13.43 10.36 -9.46
CA ARG A 196 14.21 9.48 -10.32
C ARG A 196 14.47 8.17 -9.61
N ARG A 197 14.33 7.07 -10.35
CA ARG A 197 14.70 5.74 -9.85
C ARG A 197 16.18 5.46 -10.07
N ASN A 198 16.91 5.20 -8.99
CA ASN A 198 18.33 4.88 -9.03
C ASN A 198 18.58 3.40 -9.43
N ALA A 199 19.86 3.01 -9.56
CA ALA A 199 20.25 1.65 -9.95
C ALA A 199 19.83 0.55 -8.94
N ALA A 200 19.54 0.92 -7.70
CA ALA A 200 19.03 0.03 -6.66
C ALA A 200 17.49 -0.05 -6.65
N SER A 201 16.82 0.53 -7.65
CA SER A 201 15.35 0.61 -7.74
C SER A 201 14.70 1.43 -6.63
N VAL A 202 15.44 2.37 -6.04
CA VAL A 202 14.92 3.33 -5.05
C VAL A 202 14.60 4.65 -5.76
N TRP A 203 13.43 5.21 -5.46
CA TRP A 203 12.96 6.51 -5.92
C TRP A 203 13.46 7.60 -5.00
N GLU A 204 14.16 8.56 -5.57
CA GLU A 204 14.72 9.73 -4.88
C GLU A 204 14.25 11.00 -5.58
N PRO A 205 14.11 12.14 -4.88
CA PRO A 205 13.88 13.43 -5.53
C PRO A 205 14.91 13.69 -6.63
N ALA A 206 14.43 14.08 -7.82
CA ALA A 206 15.23 14.13 -9.06
C ALA A 206 16.27 15.25 -9.15
#